data_AF-A0A0Q4L8D1-F1
#
_entry.id   AF-A0A0Q4L8D1-F1
#
_cell.length_a   1.000
_cell.length_b   1.000
_cell.length_c   1.000
_cell.angle_alpha   90.00
_cell.angle_beta   90.00
_cell.angle_gamma   90.00
#
_symmetry.space_group_name_H-M   'P 1'
#
loop_
_entity.id
_entity.type
_entity.pdbx_description
1 polymer ?
#
loop_
_entity_poly.entity_id
_entity_poly.type
_entity_poly.pdbx_seq_one_letter_code
_entity_poly.pdbx_strand_id
1 'polypeptide(L)'
;MTEEKKQQAIKLLKQGLETVEEREYTEIAEVPTEDSDRFEVKYSFLHDSVEGIFTVVGRSNESHASDDKKDLKITLLSEFAEDSLHYDSATAKEQVDHDLINVEEYVHRHINEG
;
A
#
# COMPACT_ATOMS: atom_id res chain seq x y z
N MET A 1 -13.60 -2.09 7.72
CA MET A 1 -12.63 -2.40 8.79
C MET A 1 -12.78 -1.39 9.94
N THR A 2 -12.28 -1.68 11.15
CA THR A 2 -12.25 -0.67 12.22
C THR A 2 -11.17 0.37 11.96
N GLU A 3 -11.31 1.59 12.50
CA GLU A 3 -10.28 2.63 12.38
C GLU A 3 -8.93 2.17 12.95
N GLU A 4 -8.93 1.37 14.02
CA GLU A 4 -7.73 0.78 14.60
C GLU A 4 -7.02 -0.16 13.60
N LYS A 5 -7.76 -1.06 12.96
CA LYS A 5 -7.20 -1.97 11.93
C LYS A 5 -6.75 -1.21 10.68
N LYS A 6 -7.44 -0.13 10.32
CA LYS A 6 -7.02 0.77 9.24
C LYS A 6 -5.67 1.41 9.55
N GLN A 7 -5.53 2.03 10.72
CA GLN A 7 -4.29 2.65 11.16
C GLN A 7 -3.16 1.62 11.34
N GLN A 8 -3.48 0.40 11.81
CA GLN A 8 -2.52 -0.71 11.84
C GLN A 8 -2.06 -1.11 10.44
N ALA A 9 -2.96 -1.21 9.46
CA ALA A 9 -2.61 -1.55 8.08
C ALA A 9 -1.71 -0.48 7.44
N ILE A 10 -2.00 0.81 7.66
CA ILE A 10 -1.16 1.93 7.19
C ILE A 10 0.23 1.86 7.81
N LYS A 11 0.32 1.57 9.11
CA LYS A 11 1.61 1.38 9.79
C LYS A 11 2.40 0.20 9.21
N LEU A 12 1.75 -0.94 8.97
CA LEU A 12 2.41 -2.12 8.39
C LEU A 12 2.84 -1.88 6.93
N LEU A 13 2.03 -1.15 6.15
CA LEU A 13 2.40 -0.70 4.81
C LEU A 13 3.69 0.12 4.85
N LYS A 14 3.76 1.12 5.75
CA LYS A 14 4.95 1.95 5.91
C LYS A 14 6.17 1.11 6.26
N GLN A 15 6.06 0.24 7.26
CA GLN A 15 7.14 -0.64 7.65
C GLN A 15 7.58 -1.56 6.51
N GLY A 16 6.64 -2.11 5.74
CA GLY A 16 6.96 -2.94 4.57
C GLY A 16 7.71 -2.16 3.49
N LEU A 17 7.26 -0.94 3.17
CA LEU A 17 7.96 -0.08 2.21
C LEU A 17 9.35 0.33 2.70
N GLU A 18 9.55 0.52 4.01
CA GLU A 18 10.87 0.76 4.61
C GLU A 18 11.82 -0.44 4.52
N THR A 19 11.31 -1.66 4.29
CA THR A 19 12.16 -2.85 4.05
C THR A 19 12.63 -2.97 2.61
N VAL A 20 12.13 -2.16 1.68
CA VAL A 20 12.60 -2.15 0.30
C VAL A 20 13.94 -1.42 0.26
N GLU A 21 15.04 -2.16 0.07
CA GLU A 21 16.38 -1.57 -0.02
C GLU A 21 16.65 -0.93 -1.39
N GLU A 22 15.95 -1.37 -2.44
CA GLU A 22 16.16 -0.90 -3.81
C GLU A 22 15.63 0.52 -4.03
N ARG A 23 14.74 1.01 -3.16
CA ARG A 23 14.02 2.28 -3.33
C ARG A 23 13.71 2.98 -2.03
N GLU A 24 13.85 4.29 -2.06
CA GLU A 24 13.46 5.14 -0.94
C GLU A 24 12.01 5.59 -1.12
N TYR A 25 11.12 5.12 -0.24
CA TYR A 25 9.73 5.54 -0.17
C TYR A 25 9.53 6.58 0.94
N THR A 26 8.92 7.71 0.59
CA THR A 26 8.56 8.77 1.54
C THR A 26 7.06 9.00 1.52
N GLU A 27 6.42 8.90 2.68
CA GLU A 27 5.00 9.22 2.87
C GLU A 27 4.80 10.73 2.71
N ILE A 28 3.87 11.11 1.84
CA ILE A 28 3.52 12.51 1.59
C ILE A 28 2.28 12.89 2.41
N ALA A 29 1.22 12.08 2.31
CA ALA A 29 -0.05 12.35 2.99
C ALA A 29 -0.96 11.12 3.02
N GLU A 30 -1.66 10.90 4.13
CA GLU A 30 -2.86 10.07 4.16
C GLU A 30 -4.02 10.80 3.47
N VAL A 31 -4.69 10.14 2.52
CA VAL A 31 -5.85 10.70 1.82
C VAL A 31 -7.12 10.24 2.55
N PRO A 32 -7.95 11.18 3.04
CA PRO A 32 -9.18 10.82 3.72
C PRO A 32 -10.13 10.15 2.74
N THR A 33 -10.64 8.97 3.13
CA THR A 33 -11.61 8.19 2.35
C THR A 33 -12.86 7.96 3.20
N GLU A 34 -14.03 8.15 2.61
CA GLU A 34 -15.33 7.87 3.23
C GLU A 34 -15.61 6.35 3.34
N ASP A 35 -14.90 5.55 2.56
CA ASP A 35 -15.01 4.10 2.56
C ASP A 35 -14.25 3.52 3.75
N SER A 36 -15.00 2.87 4.64
CA SER A 36 -14.49 2.31 5.89
C SER A 36 -13.67 1.03 5.69
N ASP A 37 -13.69 0.45 4.48
CA ASP A 37 -12.91 -0.71 4.07
C ASP A 37 -11.75 -0.33 3.14
N ARG A 38 -11.49 0.97 2.99
CA ARG A 38 -10.42 1.52 2.18
C ARG A 38 -9.52 2.47 2.96
N PHE A 39 -8.24 2.43 2.64
CA PHE A 39 -7.30 3.49 2.96
C PHE A 39 -6.50 3.89 1.74
N GLU A 40 -6.07 5.14 1.74
CA GLU A 40 -5.32 5.72 0.64
C GLU A 40 -4.17 6.54 1.23
N VAL A 41 -2.96 6.27 0.78
CA VAL A 41 -1.77 6.97 1.27
C VAL A 41 -0.91 7.34 0.07
N LYS A 42 -0.60 8.62 -0.04
CA LYS A 42 0.25 9.18 -1.09
C LYS A 42 1.72 9.05 -0.69
N TYR A 43 2.52 8.51 -1.59
CA TYR A 43 3.96 8.34 -1.44
C TYR A 43 4.72 8.99 -2.59
N SER A 44 5.93 9.45 -2.30
CA SER A 44 6.98 9.62 -3.30
C SER A 44 7.95 8.45 -3.22
N PHE A 45 8.54 8.08 -4.36
CA PHE A 45 9.67 7.17 -4.41
C PHE A 45 10.84 7.82 -5.13
N LEU A 46 12.06 7.38 -4.81
CA LEU A 46 13.29 7.71 -5.53
C LEU A 46 14.04 6.42 -5.87
N HIS A 47 14.38 6.23 -7.15
CA HIS A 47 15.14 5.09 -7.66
C HIS A 47 16.04 5.52 -8.82
N ASP A 48 17.36 5.31 -8.73
CA ASP A 48 18.32 5.60 -9.82
C ASP A 48 18.11 6.96 -10.53
N SER A 49 17.89 8.03 -9.75
CA SER A 49 17.60 9.40 -10.22
C SER A 49 16.21 9.64 -10.85
N VAL A 50 15.31 8.66 -10.79
CA VAL A 50 13.90 8.79 -11.11
C VAL A 50 13.13 8.98 -9.81
N GLU A 51 12.47 10.13 -9.67
CA GLU A 51 11.55 10.40 -8.56
C GLU A 51 10.11 10.30 -9.04
N GLY A 52 9.16 9.88 -8.23
CA GLY A 52 7.77 9.87 -8.69
C GLY A 52 6.78 9.85 -7.55
N ILE A 53 5.56 10.27 -7.83
CA ILE A 53 4.46 10.31 -6.85
C ILE A 53 3.36 9.34 -7.27
N PHE A 54 2.90 8.55 -6.32
CA PHE A 54 1.80 7.61 -6.49
C PHE A 54 0.97 7.52 -5.20
N THR A 55 -0.24 7.01 -5.33
CA THR A 55 -1.13 6.70 -4.19
C THR A 55 -1.20 5.20 -4.04
N VAL A 56 -0.93 4.70 -2.83
CA VAL A 56 -1.22 3.33 -2.45
C VAL A 56 -2.66 3.26 -1.99
N VAL A 57 -3.43 2.39 -2.61
CA VAL A 57 -4.81 2.09 -2.25
C VAL A 57 -4.87 0.72 -1.61
N GLY A 58 -5.16 0.69 -0.32
CA GLY A 58 -5.43 -0.53 0.42
C GLY A 58 -6.92 -0.78 0.55
N ARG A 59 -7.37 -2.01 0.23
CA ARG A 59 -8.76 -2.43 0.43
C ARG A 59 -8.84 -3.69 1.26
N SER A 60 -9.64 -3.66 2.33
CA SER A 60 -9.94 -4.86 3.09
C SER A 60 -10.99 -5.69 2.39
N ASN A 61 -10.59 -6.88 1.94
CA ASN A 61 -11.53 -7.90 1.51
C ASN A 61 -11.84 -8.78 2.73
N GLU A 62 -12.98 -8.54 3.37
CA GLU A 62 -13.53 -9.55 4.28
C GLU A 62 -13.93 -10.76 3.43
N SER A 63 -13.08 -11.78 3.41
CA SER A 63 -13.43 -13.04 2.79
C SER A 63 -14.58 -13.65 3.61
N HIS A 64 -15.80 -13.61 3.07
CA HIS A 64 -16.96 -14.40 3.54
C HIS A 64 -16.74 -15.91 3.33
N ALA A 65 -15.54 -16.42 3.61
CA ALA A 65 -15.25 -17.85 3.58
C ALA A 65 -15.68 -18.44 4.92
N SER A 66 -16.50 -19.49 4.85
CA SER A 66 -17.24 -20.12 5.93
C SER A 66 -16.37 -20.97 6.89
N ASP A 67 -15.14 -20.55 7.18
CA ASP A 67 -14.22 -21.27 8.05
C ASP A 67 -13.71 -20.35 9.18
N ASP A 68 -13.51 -20.92 10.36
CA ASP A 68 -13.49 -20.31 11.70
C ASP A 68 -12.32 -19.32 11.98
N LYS A 69 -11.65 -18.83 10.93
CA LYS A 69 -10.59 -17.80 10.99
C LYS A 69 -10.91 -16.67 10.01
N LYS A 70 -11.46 -15.58 10.54
CA LYS A 70 -11.61 -14.32 9.81
C LYS A 70 -10.24 -13.64 9.66
N ASP A 71 -9.38 -14.18 8.80
CA ASP A 71 -8.13 -13.50 8.44
C ASP A 71 -8.46 -12.29 7.57
N LEU A 72 -8.13 -11.09 8.07
CA LEU A 72 -8.27 -9.84 7.33
C LEU A 72 -7.27 -9.86 6.16
N LYS A 73 -7.78 -9.71 4.94
CA LYS A 73 -6.96 -9.57 3.73
C LYS A 73 -7.01 -8.14 3.24
N ILE A 74 -5.85 -7.54 3.00
CA ILE A 74 -5.68 -6.21 2.45
C ILE A 74 -5.05 -6.35 1.07
N THR A 75 -5.73 -5.91 0.01
CA THR A 75 -5.12 -5.79 -1.31
C THR A 75 -4.53 -4.40 -1.47
N LEU A 76 -3.28 -4.31 -1.93
CA LEU A 76 -2.58 -3.05 -2.19
C LEU A 76 -2.47 -2.79 -3.69
N LEU A 77 -2.82 -1.58 -4.12
CA LEU A 77 -2.76 -1.15 -5.52
C LEU A 77 -2.02 0.18 -5.63
N SER A 78 -1.21 0.35 -6.68
CA SER A 78 -0.61 1.65 -7.01
C SER A 78 -1.49 2.43 -8.00
N GLU A 79 -1.78 3.69 -7.67
CA GLU A 79 -2.43 4.65 -8.55
C GLU A 79 -1.48 5.84 -8.79
N PHE A 80 -0.94 5.95 -10.00
CA PHE A 80 -0.13 7.10 -10.41
C PHE A 80 -1.07 8.19 -10.91
N ALA A 81 -0.92 9.42 -10.39
CA ALA A 81 -1.65 10.57 -10.91
C ALA A 81 -1.15 10.91 -12.33
N GLU A 82 -2.05 11.29 -13.23
CA GLU A 82 -1.72 11.67 -14.62
C GLU A 82 -0.71 12.83 -14.71
N ASP A 83 -0.63 13.67 -13.67
CA ASP A 83 0.30 14.79 -13.55
C ASP A 83 1.62 14.41 -12.83
N SER A 84 1.80 13.14 -12.46
CA SER A 84 3.05 12.68 -11.83
C SER A 84 4.19 12.77 -12.85
N LEU A 85 5.34 13.29 -12.42
CA LEU A 85 6.55 13.50 -13.24
C LEU A 85 6.95 12.29 -14.10
N HIS A 86 6.53 11.08 -13.70
CA HIS A 86 6.82 9.83 -14.39
C HIS A 86 5.59 8.92 -14.57
N TYR A 87 4.39 9.49 -14.72
CA TYR A 87 3.15 8.75 -14.99
C TYR A 87 3.28 7.78 -16.19
N ASP A 88 3.94 8.20 -17.27
CA ASP A 88 4.18 7.39 -18.47
C ASP A 88 5.35 6.39 -18.35
N SER A 89 6.07 6.37 -17.22
CA SER A 89 7.16 5.41 -17.01
C SER A 89 6.57 4.05 -16.64
N ALA A 90 6.24 3.25 -17.67
CA ALA A 90 5.78 1.88 -17.50
C ALA A 90 6.72 1.06 -16.59
N THR A 91 8.03 1.34 -16.66
CA THR A 91 9.05 0.73 -15.79
C THR A 91 8.85 1.13 -14.33
N ALA A 92 8.64 2.41 -14.01
CA ALA A 92 8.47 2.85 -12.63
C ALA A 92 7.21 2.25 -11.99
N LYS A 93 6.12 2.18 -12.76
CA LYS A 93 4.88 1.54 -12.31
C LYS A 93 5.07 0.05 -12.03
N GLU A 94 5.63 -0.70 -12.98
CA GLU A 94 5.85 -2.14 -12.82
C GLU A 94 6.73 -2.45 -11.61
N GLN A 95 7.79 -1.67 -11.43
CA GLN A 95 8.64 -1.82 -10.25
C GLN A 95 7.82 -1.54 -8.99
N VAL A 96 7.07 -0.43 -8.89
CA VAL A 96 6.31 -0.10 -7.66
C VAL A 96 5.27 -1.16 -7.35
N ASP A 97 4.58 -1.68 -8.37
CA ASP A 97 3.64 -2.78 -8.21
C ASP A 97 4.33 -4.05 -7.67
N HIS A 98 5.54 -4.36 -8.15
CA HIS A 98 6.32 -5.49 -7.63
C HIS A 98 6.65 -5.34 -6.13
N ASP A 99 7.01 -4.13 -5.68
CA ASP A 99 7.27 -3.89 -4.25
C ASP A 99 5.99 -3.99 -3.43
N LEU A 100 4.89 -3.44 -3.92
CA LEU A 100 3.61 -3.51 -3.22
C LEU A 100 3.10 -4.95 -3.07
N ILE A 101 3.41 -5.86 -4.01
CA ILE A 101 3.10 -7.29 -3.85
C ILE A 101 3.85 -7.88 -2.64
N ASN A 102 5.15 -7.58 -2.50
CA ASN A 102 5.94 -8.04 -1.36
C ASN A 102 5.45 -7.42 -0.04
N VAL A 103 5.09 -6.14 -0.06
CA VAL A 103 4.54 -5.44 1.11
C VAL A 103 3.15 -5.96 1.46
N GLU A 104 2.32 -6.30 0.47
CA GLU A 104 1.01 -6.90 0.69
C GLU A 104 1.14 -8.21 1.47
N GLU A 105 2.07 -9.08 1.08
CA GLU A 105 2.38 -10.29 1.84
C GLU A 105 2.84 -9.99 3.27
N TYR A 106 3.68 -8.97 3.46
CA TYR A 106 4.14 -8.55 4.79
C TYR A 106 2.97 -8.07 5.66
N VAL A 107 2.09 -7.23 5.12
CA VAL A 107 0.89 -6.72 5.81
C VAL A 107 -0.01 -7.88 6.18
N HIS A 108 -0.29 -8.81 5.26
CA HIS A 108 -1.13 -9.98 5.53
C HIS A 108 -0.63 -10.85 6.68
N ARG A 109 0.68 -11.05 6.78
CA ARG A 109 1.28 -11.85 7.85
C ARG A 109 1.10 -11.21 9.22
N HIS A 110 1.15 -9.88 9.32
CA HIS A 110 1.18 -9.18 10.60
C HIS A 110 -0.15 -8.53 11.02
N ILE A 111 -1.07 -8.27 10.08
CA ILE A 111 -2.34 -7.58 10.38
C ILE A 111 -3.26 -8.41 11.29
N ASN A 112 -3.10 -9.74 11.26
CA ASN A 112 -3.85 -10.71 12.07
C ASN A 112 -3.13 -11.10 13.37
N GLU A 113 -1.88 -10.66 13.59
CA GLU A 113 -1.09 -10.95 14.80
C GLU A 113 -1.38 -9.97 15.96
N GLY A 114 -2.25 -8.98 15.74
CA GLY A 114 -2.65 -7.96 16.73
C GLY A 114 -4.11 -8.06 17.15
#